data_AF-A0A3D3KTW9-F1
#
_entry.id   AF-A0A3D3KTW9-F1
#
_cell.length_a   1.000
_cell.length_b   1.000
_cell.length_c   1.000
_cell.angle_alpha   90.00
_cell.angle_beta   90.00
_cell.angle_gamma   90.00
#
_symmetry.space_group_name_H-M   'P 1'
#
loop_
_entity.id
_entity.type
_entity.pdbx_description
1 polymer ?
#
loop_
_entity_poly.entity_id
_entity_poly.type
_entity_poly.pdbx_seq_one_letter_code
_entity_poly.pdbx_strand_id
1 'polypeptide(L)' 'GVFVTAFSFPVVPRGAARIRVQLSASHSAADVEACVGAFVASRAAVAG' A
#
# COMPACT_ATOMS: atom_id res chain seq x y z
N GLY A 1 0.65 10.77 -6.36
CA GLY A 1 0.34 10.11 -5.07
C GLY A 1 -0.12 8.69 -5.33
N VAL A 2 -0.20 7.84 -4.31
CA VAL A 2 -0.53 6.40 -4.43
C VAL A 2 -1.92 6.16 -3.84
N PHE A 3 -2.83 5.57 -4.63
CA PHE A 3 -4.18 5.22 -4.17
C PHE A 3 -4.32 3.71 -4.06
N VAL A 4 -4.75 3.24 -2.89
CA VAL A 4 -4.79 1.82 -2.54
C VAL A 4 -5.97 1.51 -1.64
N THR A 5 -6.40 0.25 -1.67
CA THR A 5 -7.51 -0.22 -0.85
C THR A 5 -6.98 -0.88 0.42
N ALA A 6 -7.43 -0.38 1.57
CA ALA A 6 -7.19 -1.03 2.86
C ALA A 6 -8.22 -2.15 3.08
N PHE A 7 -7.75 -3.30 3.57
CA PHE A 7 -8.58 -4.40 4.03
C PHE A 7 -8.50 -4.51 5.54
N SER A 8 -9.67 -4.44 6.17
CA SER A 8 -9.89 -4.60 7.60
C SER A 8 -10.98 -5.64 7.85
N PHE A 9 -11.21 -5.97 9.12
CA PHE A 9 -12.35 -6.80 9.52
C PHE A 9 -13.67 -6.17 9.01
N PRO A 10 -14.63 -6.96 8.47
CA PRO A 10 -14.68 -8.43 8.42
C PRO A 10 -14.01 -9.08 7.20
N VAL A 11 -13.45 -8.29 6.26
CA VAL A 11 -12.82 -8.80 5.02
C VAL A 11 -11.57 -9.63 5.33
N VAL A 12 -10.84 -9.28 6.38
CA VAL A 12 -9.71 -10.05 6.92
C VAL A 12 -9.88 -10.27 8.43
N PRO A 13 -9.28 -11.33 9.01
CA PRO A 13 -9.31 -11.55 10.46
C PRO A 13 -8.76 -10.35 11.24
N ARG A 14 -9.22 -10.20 12.49
CA ARG A 14 -8.69 -9.18 13.41
C ARG A 14 -7.17 -9.38 13.60
N GLY A 15 -6.43 -8.28 13.69
CA GLY A 15 -4.95 -8.30 13.77
C GLY A 15 -4.24 -8.54 12.43
N ALA A 16 -4.98 -8.83 11.34
CA ALA A 16 -4.41 -9.10 10.02
C ALA A 16 -4.84 -8.05 8.97
N ALA A 17 -5.11 -6.82 9.42
CA ALA A 17 -5.39 -5.67 8.56
C ALA A 17 -4.19 -5.42 7.64
N ARG A 18 -4.46 -5.18 6.35
CA ARG A 18 -3.42 -5.05 5.34
C ARG A 18 -3.87 -4.14 4.20
N ILE A 19 -2.92 -3.61 3.47
CA ILE A 19 -3.19 -2.79 2.27
C ILE A 19 -2.98 -3.67 1.04
N ARG A 20 -3.90 -3.63 0.07
CA ARG A 20 -3.74 -4.30 -1.22
C ARG A 20 -3.39 -3.30 -2.30
N VAL A 21 -2.23 -3.50 -2.92
CA VAL A 21 -1.83 -2.77 -4.13
C VAL A 21 -2.31 -3.56 -5.34
N GLN A 22 -2.92 -2.88 -6.30
CA GLN A 22 -3.33 -3.48 -7.57
C GLN A 22 -2.38 -2.98 -8.66
N LEU A 23 -1.61 -3.90 -9.25
CA LEU A 23 -0.70 -3.61 -10.35
C LEU A 23 -1.28 -4.14 -11.65
N SER A 24 -0.92 -3.49 -12.75
CA SER A 24 -1.27 -3.90 -14.12
C SER A 24 -0.09 -3.65 -15.05
N ALA A 25 -0.12 -4.26 -16.25
CA ALA A 25 0.91 -4.08 -17.27
C ALA A 25 1.07 -2.62 -17.75
N SER A 26 0.10 -1.75 -17.46
CA SER A 26 0.17 -0.31 -17.77
C SER A 26 1.14 0.46 -16.86
N HIS A 27 1.56 -0.12 -15.72
CA HIS A 27 2.48 0.54 -14.80
C HIS A 27 3.92 0.37 -15.27
N SER A 28 4.67 1.46 -15.23
CA SER A 28 6.11 1.45 -15.46
C SER A 28 6.88 1.02 -14.21
N ALA A 29 8.17 0.68 -14.37
CA ALA A 29 9.05 0.44 -13.23
C ALA A 29 9.15 1.67 -12.30
N ALA A 30 9.15 2.88 -12.88
CA ALA A 30 9.18 4.12 -12.10
C ALA A 30 7.92 4.31 -11.24
N ASP A 31 6.75 3.90 -11.73
CA ASP A 31 5.50 3.94 -10.95
C ASP A 31 5.58 3.01 -9.73
N VAL A 32 6.17 1.82 -9.92
CA VAL A 32 6.38 0.85 -8.83
C VAL A 32 7.34 1.38 -7.78
N GLU A 33 8.48 1.94 -8.20
CA GLU A 33 9.46 2.54 -7.28
C GLU A 33 8.87 3.72 -6.50
N ALA A 34 8.11 4.60 -7.17
CA ALA A 34 7.40 5.68 -6.51
C ALA A 34 6.37 5.16 -5.50
N CYS A 35 5.67 4.07 -5.83
CA CYS A 35 4.72 3.42 -4.93
C CYS A 35 5.42 2.88 -3.66
N VAL A 36 6.52 2.16 -3.83
CA VAL A 36 7.33 1.64 -2.72
C VAL A 36 7.83 2.77 -1.83
N GLY A 37 8.41 3.83 -2.43
CA GLY A 37 8.91 4.99 -1.70
C GLY A 37 7.83 5.68 -0.87
N ALA A 38 6.62 5.81 -1.42
CA ALA A 38 5.48 6.37 -0.67
C ALA A 38 5.12 5.52 0.56
N PHE A 39 5.08 4.19 0.42
CA PHE A 39 4.79 3.30 1.56
C PHE A 39 5.87 3.34 2.64
N VAL A 40 7.15 3.43 2.25
CA VAL A 40 8.26 3.59 3.20
C VAL A 40 8.13 4.90 3.98
N ALA A 41 7.86 6.01 3.27
CA ALA A 41 7.67 7.32 3.89
C ALA A 41 6.45 7.32 4.83
N SER A 42 5.32 6.75 4.40
CA SER A 42 4.13 6.62 5.25
C SER A 42 4.40 5.79 6.50
N ARG A 43 5.12 4.66 6.38
CA ARG A 43 5.52 3.85 7.54
C ARG A 43 6.33 4.66 8.53
N ALA A 44 7.30 5.44 8.06
CA ALA A 44 8.11 6.29 8.93
C ALA A 44 7.25 7.34 9.66
N ALA A 45 6.26 7.92 8.97
CA ALA A 45 5.37 8.94 9.54
C ALA A 45 4.41 8.40 10.61
N VAL A 46 3.98 7.14 10.54
CA VAL A 46 3.03 6.53 11.49
C VAL A 46 3.69 5.67 12.58
N ALA A 47 4.99 5.43 12.47
CA ALA A 47 5.75 4.65 13.45
C ALA A 47 6.32 5.52 14.60
N GLY A 48 6.17 6.85 14.53
CA GLY A 48 6.39 7.79 15.64
C GLY A 48 5.10 8.04 16.40
#